data_AF-A0A660QDS9-F1
#
_entry.id   AF-A0A660QDS9-F1
#
_cell.length_a   1.000
_cell.length_b   1.000
_cell.length_c   1.000
_cell.angle_alpha   90.00
_cell.angle_beta   90.00
_cell.angle_gamma   90.00
#
_symmetry.space_group_name_H-M   'P 1'
#
loop_
_entity.id
_entity.type
_entity.pdbx_description
1 polymer ?
#
loop_
_entity_poly.entity_id
_entity_poly.type
_entity_poly.pdbx_seq_one_letter_code
_entity_poly.pdbx_strand_id
1 'polypeptide(L)'
;MSVPLLGFLLSAAAGSATGIGAVPFLFLKKSISQRSINSALGFAAGVMLAASAFSLVVPSMEMGGPWRFIVGFLLGGVAVDLADRFIPHEHFIKGHEGLDSKRLKAIWLF
;
A
#
# COMPACT_ATOMS: atom_id res chain seq x y z
N MET A 1 -16.42 20.60 13.09
CA MET A 1 -16.47 19.37 12.28
C MET A 1 -16.28 18.17 13.22
N SER A 2 -17.11 17.13 13.15
CA SER A 2 -16.92 15.95 14.02
C SER A 2 -15.70 15.13 13.56
N VAL A 3 -14.94 14.56 14.49
CA VAL A 3 -13.74 13.73 14.20
C VAL A 3 -14.03 12.61 13.19
N PRO A 4 -15.18 11.88 13.27
CA PRO A 4 -15.50 10.86 12.29
C PRO A 4 -15.73 11.42 10.87
N LEU A 5 -16.39 12.59 10.76
CA LEU A 5 -16.64 13.22 9.47
C LEU A 5 -15.32 13.68 8.82
N LEU A 6 -14.39 14.21 9.61
CA LEU A 6 -13.07 14.60 9.11
C LEU A 6 -12.28 13.37 8.62
N GLY A 7 -12.27 12.28 9.39
CA GLY A 7 -11.63 11.03 8.97
C GLY A 7 -12.23 10.45 7.69
N PHE A 8 -13.55 10.49 7.56
CA PHE A 8 -14.25 10.06 6.34
C PHE A 8 -13.86 10.92 5.13
N LEU A 9 -13.89 12.25 5.25
CA LEU A 9 -13.56 13.16 4.16
C LEU A 9 -12.09 13.02 3.71
N LEU A 10 -11.16 12.88 4.65
CA LEU A 10 -9.74 12.67 4.33
C LEU A 10 -9.50 11.33 3.64
N SER A 11 -10.16 10.26 4.10
CA SER A 11 -10.07 8.93 3.46
C SER A 11 -10.68 8.93 2.07
N ALA A 12 -11.83 9.60 1.89
CA ALA A 12 -12.46 9.76 0.59
C ALA A 12 -11.58 10.56 -0.38
N ALA A 13 -10.98 11.67 0.08
CA ALA A 13 -10.06 12.47 -0.71
C ALA A 13 -8.82 11.66 -1.13
N ALA A 14 -8.24 10.86 -0.23
CA ALA A 14 -7.12 9.98 -0.54
C ALA A 14 -7.49 8.94 -1.61
N GLY A 15 -8.66 8.30 -1.49
CA GLY A 15 -9.15 7.35 -2.50
C GLY A 15 -9.44 8.01 -3.85
N SER A 16 -10.03 9.21 -3.86
CA SER A 16 -10.25 9.98 -5.09
C SER A 16 -8.94 10.37 -5.76
N ALA A 17 -7.89 10.67 -4.99
CA ALA A 17 -6.57 11.00 -5.55
C ALA A 17 -5.98 9.85 -6.37
N THR A 18 -6.20 8.59 -5.97
CA THR A 18 -5.82 7.42 -6.79
C THR A 18 -6.55 7.41 -8.14
N GLY A 19 -7.86 7.67 -8.14
CA GLY A 19 -8.66 7.77 -9.37
C GLY A 19 -8.17 8.89 -10.28
N ILE A 20 -7.91 10.08 -9.72
CA ILE A 20 -7.37 11.24 -10.44
C ILE A 20 -5.99 10.92 -11.04
N GLY A 21 -5.12 10.27 -10.26
CA GLY A 21 -3.79 9.83 -10.71
C GLY A 21 -3.83 8.80 -11.84
N ALA A 22 -4.92 8.05 -11.98
CA ALA A 22 -5.12 7.10 -13.07
C ALA A 22 -5.65 7.74 -14.37
N VAL A 23 -6.23 8.95 -14.31
CA VAL A 23 -6.79 9.64 -15.49
C VAL A 23 -5.80 9.76 -16.66
N PRO A 24 -4.53 10.17 -16.46
CA PRO A 24 -3.56 10.24 -17.55
C PRO A 24 -3.34 8.90 -18.25
N PHE A 25 -3.40 7.78 -17.53
CA PHE A 25 -3.21 6.44 -18.10
C PHE A 25 -4.37 6.01 -19.01
N LEU A 26 -5.57 6.58 -18.85
CA LEU A 26 -6.71 6.29 -19.73
C LEU A 26 -6.52 6.86 -21.14
N PHE A 27 -5.89 8.04 -21.25
CA PHE A 27 -5.68 8.74 -22.51
C PHE A 27 -4.30 8.50 -23.14
N LEU A 28 -3.27 8.21 -22.33
CA LEU A 28 -1.86 8.11 -22.76
C LEU A 28 -1.34 6.66 -22.84
N LYS A 29 -2.23 5.67 -23.04
CA LYS A 29 -1.99 4.21 -22.95
C LYS A 29 -0.72 3.65 -23.61
N LYS A 30 -0.07 4.37 -24.54
CA LYS A 30 1.14 3.91 -25.25
C LYS A 30 2.38 4.79 -25.10
N SER A 31 2.33 5.93 -24.40
CA SER A 31 3.42 6.93 -24.43
C SER A 31 4.09 7.23 -23.09
N ILE A 32 3.72 6.54 -22.00
CA ILE A 32 4.37 6.77 -20.71
C ILE A 32 5.69 5.99 -20.66
N SER A 33 6.80 6.72 -20.53
CA SER A 33 8.12 6.10 -20.42
C SER A 33 8.27 5.32 -19.11
N GLN A 34 8.96 4.18 -19.14
CA GLN A 34 9.28 3.41 -17.94
C GLN A 34 10.05 4.23 -16.90
N ARG A 35 10.87 5.19 -17.36
CA ARG A 35 11.60 6.11 -16.47
C ARG A 35 10.64 6.97 -15.65
N SER A 36 9.57 7.48 -16.26
CA SER A 36 8.55 8.28 -15.57
C SER A 36 7.81 7.45 -14.51
N ILE A 37 7.47 6.19 -14.82
CA ILE A 37 6.83 5.27 -13.88
C ILE A 37 7.77 4.98 -12.71
N ASN A 38 9.03 4.65 -12.98
CA ASN A 38 10.02 4.38 -11.94
C ASN A 38 10.26 5.60 -11.04
N SER A 39 10.30 6.81 -11.61
CA SER A 39 10.39 8.05 -10.83
C SER A 39 9.16 8.27 -9.95
N ALA A 40 7.95 8.02 -10.46
CA ALA A 40 6.71 8.15 -9.69
C ALA A 40 6.63 7.12 -8.56
N LEU A 41 7.01 5.86 -8.83
CA LEU A 41 7.09 4.80 -7.82
C LEU A 41 8.14 5.12 -6.75
N GLY A 42 9.32 5.60 -7.15
CA GLY A 42 10.37 6.02 -6.22
C GLY A 42 9.94 7.20 -5.35
N PHE A 43 9.23 8.18 -5.94
CA PHE A 43 8.66 9.30 -5.20
C PHE A 43 7.63 8.81 -4.17
N ALA A 44 6.69 7.96 -4.57
CA ALA A 44 5.68 7.39 -3.69
C ALA A 44 6.31 6.59 -2.53
N ALA A 45 7.31 5.76 -2.83
CA ALA A 45 8.08 5.03 -1.81
C ALA A 45 8.74 5.99 -0.82
N GLY A 46 9.36 7.06 -1.30
CA GLY A 46 9.98 8.09 -0.45
C GLY A 46 8.98 8.77 0.48
N VAL A 47 7.83 9.21 -0.03
CA VAL A 47 6.76 9.85 0.77
C VAL A 47 6.25 8.90 1.86
N MET A 48 6.02 7.63 1.53
CA MET A 48 5.55 6.63 2.50
C MET A 48 6.59 6.31 3.57
N LEU A 49 7.87 6.24 3.22
CA LEU A 49 8.96 6.06 4.19
C LEU A 49 9.06 7.25 5.15
N ALA A 50 8.98 8.48 4.63
CA ALA A 50 9.00 9.69 5.46
C ALA A 50 7.79 9.77 6.40
N ALA A 51 6.57 9.51 5.90
CA ALA A 51 5.37 9.46 6.71
C ALA A 51 5.47 8.39 7.80
N SER A 52 6.01 7.22 7.46
CA SER A 52 6.22 6.13 8.42
C SER A 52 7.20 6.53 9.53
N ALA A 53 8.36 7.11 9.18
CA ALA A 53 9.37 7.49 10.15
C ALA A 53 8.91 8.64 11.07
N PHE A 54 8.39 9.73 10.49
CA PHE A 54 8.13 10.96 11.23
C PHE A 54 6.71 11.04 11.79
N SER A 55 5.71 10.51 11.07
CA SER A 55 4.30 10.63 11.46
C SER A 55 3.75 9.40 12.17
N LEU A 56 4.42 8.24 12.06
CA LEU A 56 4.00 7.02 12.76
C LEU A 56 5.01 6.58 13.83
N VAL A 57 6.27 6.33 13.47
CA VAL A 57 7.28 5.78 14.39
C VAL A 57 7.55 6.73 15.56
N VAL A 58 7.91 7.99 15.30
CA VAL A 58 8.20 8.97 16.38
C VAL A 58 7.00 9.14 17.34
N PRO A 59 5.78 9.47 16.88
CA PRO A 59 4.63 9.63 17.78
C PRO A 59 4.25 8.33 18.51
N SER A 60 4.40 7.17 17.87
CA SER A 60 4.10 5.88 18.50
C SER A 60 5.03 5.57 19.67
N MET A 61 6.31 5.95 19.58
CA MET A 61 7.27 5.79 20.67
C MET A 61 7.01 6.78 21.79
N GLU A 62 6.61 8.03 21.48
CA GLU A 62 6.25 9.03 22.49
C GLU A 62 5.00 8.63 23.28
N MET A 63 3.99 8.06 22.61
CA MET A 63 2.73 7.67 23.24
C MET A 63 2.80 6.29 23.91
N GLY A 64 3.50 5.33 23.30
CA GLY A 64 3.48 3.92 23.68
C GLY A 64 4.78 3.40 24.31
N GLY A 65 5.87 4.14 24.18
CA GLY A 65 7.20 3.69 24.55
C GLY A 65 7.82 2.70 23.54
N PRO A 66 9.15 2.54 23.56
CA PRO A 66 9.89 1.78 22.55
C PRO A 66 9.51 0.30 22.50
N TRP A 67 9.22 -0.33 23.66
CA TRP A 67 8.87 -1.76 23.69
C TRP A 67 7.53 -2.05 23.00
N ARG A 68 6.50 -1.22 23.24
CA ARG A 68 5.19 -1.39 22.60
C ARG A 68 5.27 -1.12 21.10
N PHE A 69 6.07 -0.12 20.70
CA PHE A 69 6.37 0.13 19.30
C PHE A 69 7.02 -1.09 18.63
N ILE A 70 8.09 -1.65 19.20
CA ILE A 70 8.80 -2.80 18.63
C ILE A 70 7.85 -4.00 18.45
N VAL A 71 7.07 -4.33 19.49
CA VAL A 71 6.12 -5.43 19.43
C VAL A 71 5.05 -5.18 18.36
N GLY A 72 4.46 -3.98 18.33
CA GLY A 72 3.45 -3.62 17.33
C GLY A 72 4.00 -3.61 15.90
N PHE A 73 5.20 -3.10 15.71
CA PHE A 73 5.88 -3.05 14.41
C PHE A 73 6.21 -4.45 13.88
N LEU A 74 6.76 -5.32 14.73
CA LEU A 74 7.05 -6.71 14.36
C LEU A 74 5.78 -7.51 14.07
N LEU A 75 4.73 -7.35 14.89
CA LEU A 75 3.44 -7.98 14.64
C LEU A 75 2.83 -7.52 13.31
N GLY A 76 2.91 -6.22 13.00
CA GLY A 76 2.49 -5.68 11.71
C GLY A 76 3.27 -6.27 10.55
N GLY A 77 4.60 -6.36 10.67
CA GLY A 77 5.46 -6.97 9.65
C GLY A 77 5.14 -8.45 9.42
N VAL A 78 4.98 -9.23 10.49
CA VAL A 78 4.57 -10.64 10.41
C VAL A 78 3.18 -10.78 9.79
N ALA A 79 2.23 -9.90 10.14
CA ALA A 79 0.89 -9.92 9.56
C ALA A 79 0.93 -9.66 8.03
N VAL A 80 1.79 -8.74 7.58
CA VAL A 80 1.99 -8.47 6.14
C VAL A 80 2.67 -9.65 5.44
N ASP A 81 3.74 -10.22 6.02
CA ASP A 81 4.40 -11.42 5.45
C ASP A 81 3.44 -12.61 5.36
N LEU A 82 2.60 -12.79 6.37
CA LEU A 82 1.62 -13.86 6.39
C LEU A 82 0.50 -13.62 5.36
N ALA A 83 0.06 -12.37 5.20
CA ALA A 83 -0.90 -11.99 4.17
C ALA A 83 -0.34 -12.24 2.77
N ASP A 84 0.94 -11.90 2.53
CA ASP A 84 1.63 -12.17 1.27
C ASP A 84 1.62 -13.67 0.95
N ARG A 85 1.99 -14.53 1.91
CA ARG A 85 2.02 -15.99 1.72
C ARG A 85 0.64 -16.62 1.46
N PHE A 86 -0.43 -16.10 2.07
CA PHE A 86 -1.76 -16.69 1.96
C PHE A 86 -2.59 -16.15 0.79
N ILE A 87 -2.35 -14.90 0.38
CA ILE A 87 -3.05 -14.31 -0.75
C ILE A 87 -2.42 -14.90 -2.02
N PRO A 88 -3.18 -15.66 -2.83
CA PRO A 88 -2.63 -16.22 -4.07
C PRO A 88 -2.29 -15.05 -5.01
N HIS A 89 -1.01 -14.90 -5.33
CA HIS A 89 -0.55 -13.84 -6.19
C HIS A 89 0.50 -14.37 -7.19
N GLU A 90 0.44 -13.86 -8.41
CA GLU A 90 1.35 -14.27 -9.48
C GLU A 90 2.62 -13.43 -9.38
N HIS A 91 3.74 -14.05 -8.98
CA HIS A 91 5.04 -13.40 -9.09
C HIS A 91 5.50 -13.45 -10.55
N PHE A 92 5.49 -12.30 -11.24
CA PHE A 92 5.88 -12.14 -12.65
C PHE A 92 7.25 -12.75 -13.04
N ILE A 93 8.14 -12.98 -12.06
CA ILE A 93 9.51 -13.50 -12.27
C ILE A 93 9.71 -14.90 -11.67
N LYS A 94 9.00 -15.27 -10.59
CA LYS A 94 9.23 -16.52 -9.82
C LYS A 94 8.19 -17.63 -10.01
N GLY A 95 7.02 -17.34 -10.60
CA GLY A 95 5.92 -18.29 -10.75
C GLY A 95 4.84 -18.15 -9.67
N HIS A 96 3.97 -19.14 -9.55
CA HIS A 96 2.82 -19.13 -8.64
C HIS A 96 3.27 -19.28 -7.18
N GLU A 97 2.97 -18.28 -6.32
CA GLU A 97 3.13 -18.37 -4.88
C GLU A 97 1.74 -18.18 -4.20
N GLY A 98 1.44 -19.01 -3.17
CA GLY A 98 0.15 -19.05 -2.48
C GLY A 98 -0.67 -20.33 -2.69
N LEU A 99 -1.86 -20.40 -2.08
CA LEU A 99 -2.76 -21.57 -2.14
C LEU A 99 -3.36 -21.76 -3.55
N ASP A 100 -3.58 -23.03 -3.95
CA ASP A 100 -3.99 -23.43 -5.32
C ASP A 100 -5.18 -22.61 -5.86
N SER A 101 -4.90 -21.81 -6.91
CA SER A 101 -5.76 -20.73 -7.44
C SER A 101 -6.99 -21.22 -8.19
N LYS A 102 -7.18 -22.53 -8.35
CA LYS A 102 -8.32 -23.09 -9.11
C LYS A 102 -9.70 -22.65 -8.60
N ARG A 103 -9.83 -22.26 -7.31
CA ARG A 103 -11.09 -21.78 -6.72
C ARG A 103 -11.23 -20.26 -6.63
N LEU A 104 -10.14 -19.49 -6.74
CA LEU A 104 -10.15 -18.03 -6.58
C LEU A 104 -10.07 -17.26 -7.90
N LYS A 105 -9.74 -17.93 -9.01
CA LYS A 105 -9.82 -17.38 -10.38
C LYS A 105 -11.21 -16.88 -10.77
N ALA A 106 -12.27 -17.31 -10.08
CA ALA A 106 -13.64 -16.85 -10.32
C ALA A 106 -13.95 -15.47 -9.70
N ILE A 107 -13.14 -15.00 -8.76
CA ILE A 107 -13.40 -13.74 -8.03
C ILE A 107 -12.39 -12.65 -8.43
N TRP A 108 -11.19 -13.02 -8.86
CA TRP A 108 -10.11 -12.05 -9.08
C TRP A 108 -9.16 -12.50 -10.18
N LEU A 109 -9.24 -11.89 -11.37
CA LEU A 109 -8.15 -11.54 -12.30
C LEU A 109 -8.68 -11.39 -13.73
N PHE A 110 -9.01 -10.13 -14.07
CA PHE A 110 -8.39 -9.53 -15.25
C PHE A 110 -6.90 -9.31 -14.99
#